data_AF-A0ABD0YHW6-F1
#
_entry.id   AF-A0ABD0YHW6-F1
#
_cell.length_a   1.000
_cell.length_b   1.000
_cell.length_c   1.000
_cell.angle_alpha   90.00
_cell.angle_beta   90.00
_cell.angle_gamma   90.00
#
_symmetry.space_group_name_H-M   'P 1'
#
loop_
_entity.id
_entity.type
_entity.pdbx_description
1 polymer ?
#
loop_
_entity_poly.entity_id
_entity_poly.type
_entity_poly.pdbx_seq_one_letter_code
_entity_poly.pdbx_strand_id
1 'polypeptide(L)'
;MLSAGGVTGGIEICITYPTEYVKTQLQLDEKSSKSGVKQYKGIVDCVQKTVKSHGVFGLYRGLSVLLYGSIPKSAVRFGAFETFKSYAVDERGNLSLQNRALCGLGAGIFEAIFAVTPMETIKVKFINDRRSLNPKYKGFLHGVNYIIREQGVRGVYQGVVPTIMKQGSNQAIRFFITGAFGAVAGAASVFGNTPIDVVKTRMQGLDAAKYKGTVDCFVQIWKNEGFLAFYKGTLPRLSRVCLDVAITFMIYDSFMEMFNKVWP
;
A
#
# COMPACT_ATOMS: atom_id res chain seq x y z
N MET A 1 -17.61 -0.94 -1.82
CA MET A 1 -16.18 -0.69 -2.11
C MET A 1 -15.24 -1.26 -1.05
N LEU A 2 -15.56 -1.19 0.25
CA LEU A 2 -14.76 -1.79 1.33
C LEU A 2 -14.56 -3.31 1.18
N SER A 3 -15.61 -4.02 0.74
CA SER A 3 -15.58 -5.46 0.45
C SER A 3 -14.68 -5.79 -0.76
N ALA A 4 -14.78 -5.03 -1.84
CA ALA A 4 -13.93 -5.22 -3.03
C ALA A 4 -12.44 -4.94 -2.72
N GLY A 5 -12.14 -3.86 -1.99
CA GLY A 5 -10.78 -3.54 -1.55
C GLY A 5 -10.20 -4.57 -0.57
N GLY A 6 -11.02 -5.10 0.34
CA GLY A 6 -10.62 -6.18 1.26
C GLY A 6 -10.30 -7.50 0.53
N VAL A 7 -11.09 -7.85 -0.48
CA VAL A 7 -10.84 -9.05 -1.31
C VAL A 7 -9.57 -8.90 -2.14
N THR A 8 -9.38 -7.75 -2.80
CA THR A 8 -8.16 -7.48 -3.58
C THR A 8 -6.91 -7.49 -2.69
N GLY A 9 -6.96 -6.86 -1.51
CA GLY A 9 -5.85 -6.86 -0.55
C GLY A 9 -5.58 -8.26 0.02
N GLY A 10 -6.61 -9.07 0.26
CA GLY A 10 -6.46 -10.47 0.68
C GLY A 10 -5.75 -11.31 -0.38
N ILE A 11 -6.09 -11.13 -1.66
CA ILE A 11 -5.44 -11.82 -2.78
C ILE A 11 -3.99 -11.37 -2.93
N GLU A 12 -3.70 -10.06 -2.85
CA GLU A 12 -2.35 -9.52 -2.88
C GLU A 12 -1.48 -10.11 -1.77
N ILE A 13 -2.00 -10.16 -0.54
CA ILE A 13 -1.33 -10.77 0.61
C ILE A 13 -1.05 -12.25 0.32
N CYS A 14 -2.02 -13.00 -0.18
CA CYS A 14 -1.80 -14.41 -0.54
C CYS A 14 -0.67 -14.57 -1.57
N ILE A 15 -0.61 -13.74 -2.61
CA ILE A 15 0.42 -13.84 -3.64
C ILE A 15 1.81 -13.47 -3.10
N THR A 16 1.89 -12.47 -2.23
CA THR A 16 3.16 -11.90 -1.74
C THR A 16 3.70 -12.59 -0.48
N TYR A 17 2.85 -13.33 0.25
CA TYR A 17 3.19 -13.93 1.54
C TYR A 17 4.39 -14.89 1.52
N PRO A 18 4.58 -15.77 0.52
CA PRO A 18 5.76 -16.64 0.47
C PRO A 18 7.08 -15.86 0.48
N THR A 19 7.12 -14.69 -0.16
CA THR A 19 8.30 -13.82 -0.18
C THR A 19 8.54 -13.17 1.19
N GLU A 20 7.48 -12.69 1.85
CA GLU A 20 7.54 -12.16 3.22
C GLU A 20 8.00 -13.21 4.24
N TYR A 21 7.54 -14.46 4.09
CA TYR A 21 7.93 -15.59 4.92
C TYR A 21 9.44 -15.86 4.83
N VAL A 22 9.97 -15.99 3.61
CA VAL A 22 11.41 -16.26 3.39
C VAL A 22 12.27 -15.12 3.93
N LYS A 23 11.88 -13.86 3.68
CA LYS A 23 12.57 -12.69 4.21
C LYS A 23 12.61 -12.71 5.75
N THR A 24 11.49 -13.04 6.39
CA THR A 24 11.40 -13.09 7.85
C THR A 24 12.29 -14.19 8.44
N GLN A 25 12.32 -15.37 7.82
CA GLN A 25 13.18 -16.47 8.25
C GLN A 25 14.67 -16.10 8.17
N LEU A 26 15.10 -15.50 7.06
CA LEU A 26 16.49 -15.05 6.87
C LEU A 26 16.88 -13.96 7.89
N GLN A 27 16.01 -12.98 8.12
CA GLN A 27 16.26 -11.91 9.09
C GLN A 27 16.31 -12.43 10.54
N LEU A 28 15.51 -13.44 10.86
CA LEU A 28 15.54 -14.09 12.18
C LEU A 28 16.75 -14.99 12.36
N ASP A 29 17.21 -15.67 11.30
CA ASP A 29 18.42 -16.50 11.30
C ASP A 29 19.68 -15.64 11.51
N GLU A 30 19.74 -14.48 10.87
CA GLU A 30 20.83 -13.51 11.05
C GLU A 30 20.91 -12.97 12.49
N LYS A 31 19.76 -12.70 13.13
CA LYS A 31 19.70 -12.28 14.54
C LYS A 31 19.94 -13.42 15.54
N SER A 32 19.55 -14.65 15.19
CA SER A 32 19.78 -15.85 16.01
C SER A 32 21.21 -16.38 15.90
N SER A 33 22.02 -15.88 14.97
CA SER A 33 23.43 -16.24 14.76
C SER A 33 24.39 -15.77 15.89
N LYS A 34 23.94 -15.77 17.15
CA LYS A 34 24.83 -15.73 18.33
C LYS A 34 25.50 -17.09 18.61
N SER A 35 25.06 -18.17 17.93
CA SER A 35 25.64 -19.52 18.03
C SER A 35 26.52 -19.93 16.83
N GLY A 36 26.86 -19.01 15.93
CA GLY A 36 27.87 -19.21 14.87
C GLY A 36 27.45 -20.04 13.64
N VAL A 37 26.28 -20.69 13.64
CA VAL A 37 25.81 -21.51 12.50
C VAL A 37 24.52 -20.92 11.92
N LYS A 38 24.58 -20.45 10.67
CA LYS A 38 23.40 -20.01 9.89
C LYS A 38 22.60 -21.24 9.46
N GLN A 39 21.28 -21.26 9.71
CA GLN A 39 20.41 -22.33 9.22
C GLN A 39 20.18 -22.27 7.71
N TYR A 40 20.26 -21.08 7.11
CA TYR A 40 19.98 -20.87 5.69
C TYR A 40 21.18 -20.24 4.97
N LYS A 41 21.54 -20.81 3.81
CA LYS A 41 22.59 -20.27 2.92
C LYS A 41 22.09 -19.12 2.05
N GLY A 42 20.77 -18.95 1.94
CA GLY A 42 20.14 -17.90 1.14
C GLY A 42 18.65 -18.15 0.90
N ILE A 43 18.04 -17.33 0.04
CA ILE A 43 16.61 -17.38 -0.30
C ILE A 43 16.22 -18.77 -0.84
N VAL A 44 16.96 -19.29 -1.83
CA VAL A 44 16.65 -20.56 -2.48
C VAL A 44 16.78 -21.74 -1.51
N ASP A 45 17.81 -21.75 -0.67
CA ASP A 45 18.02 -22.78 0.35
C ASP A 45 16.91 -22.76 1.42
N CYS A 46 16.44 -21.57 1.81
CA CYS A 46 15.30 -21.41 2.71
C CYS A 46 14.02 -22.00 2.12
N VAL A 47 13.72 -21.71 0.85
CA VAL A 47 12.55 -22.25 0.14
C VAL A 47 12.66 -23.77 0.01
N GLN A 48 13.78 -24.30 -0.48
CA GLN A 48 13.98 -25.74 -0.69
C GLN A 48 13.86 -26.52 0.62
N LYS A 49 14.51 -26.06 1.69
CA LYS A 49 14.38 -26.69 3.02
C LYS A 49 12.95 -26.62 3.52
N THR A 50 12.28 -25.48 3.40
CA THR A 50 10.90 -25.32 3.87
C THR A 50 9.94 -26.25 3.12
N VAL A 51 10.05 -26.33 1.79
CA VAL A 51 9.20 -27.21 0.96
C VAL A 51 9.50 -28.68 1.23
N LYS A 52 10.76 -29.06 1.40
CA LYS A 52 11.15 -30.44 1.72
C LYS A 52 10.67 -30.89 3.10
N SER A 53 10.63 -29.98 4.07
CA SER A 53 10.22 -30.30 5.45
C SER A 53 8.71 -30.19 5.69
N HIS A 54 8.04 -29.23 5.07
CA HIS A 54 6.65 -28.85 5.38
C HIS A 54 5.73 -28.77 4.15
N GLY A 55 6.22 -29.12 2.96
CA GLY A 55 5.50 -28.97 1.70
C GLY A 55 5.38 -27.52 1.25
N VAL A 56 4.71 -27.31 0.10
CA VAL A 56 4.52 -25.98 -0.51
C VAL A 56 3.67 -25.07 0.38
N PHE A 57 2.69 -25.62 1.10
CA PHE A 57 1.89 -24.88 2.08
C PHE A 57 2.68 -24.43 3.31
N GLY A 58 3.88 -24.99 3.54
CA GLY A 58 4.79 -24.51 4.59
C GLY A 58 5.20 -23.05 4.42
N LEU A 59 5.25 -22.54 3.18
CA LEU A 59 5.54 -21.14 2.86
C LEU A 59 4.41 -20.18 3.25
N TYR A 60 3.20 -20.70 3.49
CA TYR A 60 2.02 -19.95 3.91
C TYR A 60 1.77 -20.01 5.42
N ARG A 61 2.70 -20.60 6.17
CA ARG A 61 2.55 -20.80 7.61
C ARG A 61 2.61 -19.47 8.36
N GLY A 62 1.44 -19.02 8.82
CA GLY A 62 1.26 -17.73 9.50
C GLY A 62 0.51 -16.69 8.67
N LEU A 63 0.04 -17.03 7.46
CA LEU A 63 -0.78 -16.17 6.60
C LEU A 63 -2.02 -15.67 7.35
N SER A 64 -2.67 -16.55 8.12
CA SER A 64 -3.82 -16.20 8.95
C SER A 64 -3.50 -15.11 9.97
N VAL A 65 -2.32 -15.13 10.58
CA VAL A 65 -1.89 -14.09 11.53
C VAL A 65 -1.71 -12.74 10.83
N LEU A 66 -1.27 -12.74 9.57
CA LEU A 66 -1.13 -11.53 8.77
C LEU A 66 -2.50 -10.96 8.37
N LEU A 67 -3.44 -11.83 7.99
CA LEU A 67 -4.83 -11.46 7.67
C LEU A 67 -5.60 -10.97 8.91
N TYR A 68 -5.47 -11.66 10.05
CA TYR A 68 -6.08 -11.24 11.31
C TYR A 68 -5.43 -9.98 11.89
N GLY A 69 -4.14 -9.74 11.62
CA GLY A 69 -3.44 -8.53 12.06
C GLY A 69 -3.70 -7.32 11.16
N SER A 70 -3.99 -7.53 9.87
CA SER A 70 -4.21 -6.43 8.92
C SER A 70 -5.59 -5.80 9.06
N ILE A 71 -6.61 -6.56 9.47
CA ILE A 71 -7.99 -6.08 9.60
C ILE A 71 -8.13 -5.04 10.73
N PRO A 72 -7.73 -5.30 12.00
CA PRO A 72 -7.82 -4.31 13.07
C PRO A 72 -6.95 -3.08 12.79
N LYS A 73 -5.76 -3.31 12.23
CA LYS A 73 -4.86 -2.24 11.81
C LYS A 73 -5.53 -1.31 10.79
N SER A 74 -6.10 -1.88 9.73
CA SER A 74 -6.78 -1.10 8.69
C SER A 74 -8.02 -0.41 9.25
N ALA A 75 -8.83 -1.08 10.07
CA ALA A 75 -10.02 -0.51 10.68
C ALA A 75 -9.70 0.72 11.54
N VAL A 76 -8.68 0.63 12.42
CA VAL A 76 -8.26 1.76 13.26
C VAL A 76 -7.71 2.89 12.40
N ARG A 77 -6.91 2.60 11.37
CA ARG A 77 -6.37 3.60 10.45
C ARG A 77 -7.46 4.35 9.69
N PHE A 78 -8.39 3.63 9.07
CA PHE A 78 -9.45 4.24 8.27
C PHE A 78 -10.45 4.98 9.16
N GLY A 79 -10.87 4.41 10.29
CA GLY A 79 -11.75 5.11 11.23
C GLY A 79 -11.12 6.38 11.81
N ALA A 80 -9.83 6.34 12.16
CA ALA A 80 -9.10 7.53 12.60
C ALA A 80 -8.95 8.57 11.47
N PHE A 81 -8.68 8.12 10.25
CA PHE A 81 -8.58 9.00 9.09
C PHE A 81 -9.90 9.71 8.80
N GLU A 82 -11.04 9.01 8.81
CA GLU A 82 -12.36 9.61 8.60
C GLU A 82 -12.71 10.60 9.71
N THR A 83 -12.38 10.27 10.95
CA THR A 83 -12.58 11.16 12.10
C THR A 83 -11.71 12.42 12.00
N PHE A 84 -10.42 12.29 11.69
CA PHE A 84 -9.56 13.46 11.53
C PHE A 84 -9.93 14.28 10.30
N LYS A 85 -10.35 13.61 9.22
CA LYS A 85 -10.88 14.26 8.03
C LYS A 85 -12.10 15.10 8.41
N SER A 86 -13.08 14.55 9.12
CA SER A 86 -14.33 15.29 9.45
C SER A 86 -14.08 16.56 10.25
N TYR A 87 -13.03 16.62 11.07
CA TYR A 87 -12.62 17.84 11.78
C TYR A 87 -11.78 18.81 10.94
N ALA A 88 -11.17 18.37 9.84
CA ALA A 88 -10.25 19.14 9.00
C ALA A 88 -10.85 19.58 7.66
N VAL A 89 -12.12 19.25 7.42
CA VAL A 89 -12.91 19.67 6.25
C VAL A 89 -13.37 21.11 6.41
N ASP A 90 -13.13 21.94 5.39
CA ASP A 90 -13.68 23.31 5.32
C ASP A 90 -15.20 23.29 5.04
N GLU A 91 -15.90 24.42 5.24
CA GLU A 91 -17.36 24.55 5.03
C GLU A 91 -17.87 24.09 3.64
N ARG A 92 -16.97 23.93 2.66
CA ARG A 92 -17.26 23.48 1.30
C ARG A 92 -17.01 21.98 1.06
N GLY A 93 -16.65 21.19 2.07
CA GLY A 93 -16.33 19.76 1.90
C GLY A 93 -14.92 19.49 1.37
N ASN A 94 -14.10 20.52 1.19
CA ASN A 94 -12.78 20.38 0.57
C ASN A 94 -11.70 20.17 1.63
N LEU A 95 -10.76 19.26 1.33
CA LEU A 95 -9.58 19.01 2.13
C LEU A 95 -8.33 19.37 1.34
N SER A 96 -7.54 20.33 1.82
CA SER A 96 -6.27 20.69 1.20
C SER A 96 -5.32 19.49 1.17
N LEU A 97 -4.38 19.45 0.21
CA LEU A 97 -3.37 18.38 0.11
C LEU A 97 -2.56 18.23 1.42
N GLN A 98 -2.26 19.35 2.07
CA GLN A 98 -1.56 19.39 3.35
C GLN A 98 -2.43 18.83 4.47
N ASN A 99 -3.71 19.21 4.54
CA ASN A 99 -4.65 18.68 5.54
C ASN A 99 -4.88 17.18 5.34
N ARG A 100 -4.90 16.69 4.08
CA ARG A 100 -4.99 15.24 3.78
C ARG A 100 -3.75 14.50 4.26
N ALA A 101 -2.56 15.05 4.01
CA ALA A 101 -1.32 14.47 4.49
C ALA A 101 -1.25 14.45 6.03
N LEU A 102 -1.69 15.54 6.69
CA LEU A 102 -1.76 15.63 8.16
C LEU A 102 -2.78 14.65 8.75
N CYS A 103 -3.97 14.51 8.16
CA CYS A 103 -4.95 13.49 8.56
C CYS A 103 -4.39 12.09 8.37
N GLY A 104 -3.68 11.83 7.27
CA GLY A 104 -3.03 10.55 6.97
C GLY A 104 -1.88 10.21 7.94
N LEU A 105 -1.12 11.22 8.38
CA LEU A 105 -0.10 11.10 9.41
C LEU A 105 -0.73 10.85 10.79
N GLY A 106 -1.71 11.66 11.17
CA GLY A 106 -2.46 11.52 12.42
C GLY A 106 -3.09 10.15 12.55
N ALA A 107 -3.75 9.68 11.49
CA ALA A 107 -4.35 8.34 11.42
C ALA A 107 -3.30 7.23 11.57
N GLY A 108 -2.10 7.40 10.98
CA GLY A 108 -0.99 6.47 11.15
C GLY A 108 -0.43 6.45 12.57
N ILE A 109 -0.33 7.61 13.23
CA ILE A 109 0.09 7.67 14.64
C ILE A 109 -0.96 7.01 15.54
N PHE A 110 -2.23 7.26 15.28
CA PHE A 110 -3.33 6.64 16.04
C PHE A 110 -3.35 5.11 15.86
N GLU A 111 -3.21 4.64 14.62
CA GLU A 111 -3.02 3.23 14.29
C GLU A 111 -1.81 2.61 15.01
N ALA A 112 -0.68 3.34 15.02
CA ALA A 112 0.53 2.91 15.70
C ALA A 112 0.27 2.65 17.19
N ILE A 113 -0.39 3.59 17.87
CA ILE A 113 -0.66 3.51 19.31
C ILE A 113 -1.68 2.43 19.63
N PHE A 114 -2.82 2.41 18.95
CA PHE A 114 -3.97 1.61 19.39
C PHE A 114 -4.00 0.20 18.82
N ALA A 115 -3.37 -0.04 17.66
CA ALA A 115 -3.37 -1.36 17.04
C ALA A 115 -1.97 -1.97 16.97
N VAL A 116 -1.00 -1.24 16.42
CA VAL A 116 0.27 -1.85 16.03
C VAL A 116 1.22 -2.06 17.18
N THR A 117 1.42 -1.08 18.07
CA THR A 117 2.28 -1.21 19.25
C THR A 117 1.86 -2.38 20.14
N PRO A 118 0.60 -2.49 20.63
CA PRO A 118 0.22 -3.62 21.48
C PRO A 118 0.41 -4.95 20.76
N MET A 119 0.04 -5.04 19.48
CA MET A 119 0.14 -6.27 18.71
C MET A 119 1.59 -6.68 18.43
N GLU A 120 2.45 -5.76 17.98
CA GLU A 120 3.87 -6.02 17.72
C GLU A 120 4.59 -6.43 19.00
N THR A 121 4.35 -5.72 20.12
CA THR A 121 5.00 -6.02 21.40
C THR A 121 4.58 -7.38 21.96
N ILE A 122 3.29 -7.70 21.94
CA ILE A 122 2.79 -9.03 22.36
C ILE A 122 3.40 -10.11 21.46
N LYS A 123 3.36 -9.93 20.13
CA LYS A 123 3.93 -10.88 19.17
C LYS A 123 5.41 -11.14 19.44
N VAL A 124 6.22 -10.09 19.62
CA VAL A 124 7.66 -10.22 19.89
C VAL A 124 7.92 -10.95 21.21
N LYS A 125 7.19 -10.61 22.28
CA LYS A 125 7.32 -11.29 23.58
C LYS A 125 6.96 -12.76 23.49
N PHE A 126 5.89 -13.10 22.77
CA PHE A 126 5.48 -14.49 22.56
C PHE A 126 6.48 -15.29 21.73
N ILE A 127 7.03 -14.70 20.67
CA ILE A 127 8.07 -15.34 19.85
C ILE A 127 9.33 -15.58 20.69
N ASN A 128 9.73 -14.60 21.50
CA ASN A 128 10.90 -14.72 22.36
C ASN A 128 10.71 -15.77 23.47
N ASP A 129 9.51 -15.82 24.07
CA ASP A 129 9.17 -16.81 25.10
C ASP A 129 9.16 -18.25 24.55
N ARG A 130 8.64 -18.47 23.33
CA ARG A 130 8.73 -19.77 22.66
C ARG A 130 10.15 -20.22 22.33
N ARG A 131 11.10 -19.29 22.27
CA ARG A 131 12.53 -19.56 22.06
C ARG A 131 13.30 -19.72 23.37
N SER A 132 12.69 -19.39 24.50
CA SER A 132 13.27 -19.57 25.83
C SER A 132 13.32 -21.06 26.19
N LEU A 133 14.34 -21.45 26.96
CA LEU A 133 14.45 -22.80 27.53
C LEU A 133 13.27 -23.14 28.45
N ASN A 134 12.63 -22.12 29.04
CA ASN A 134 11.46 -22.24 29.90
C ASN A 134 10.34 -21.32 29.41
N PRO A 135 9.46 -21.76 28.51
CA PRO A 135 8.35 -20.96 28.00
C PRO A 135 7.29 -20.73 29.08
N LYS A 136 6.90 -19.47 29.29
CA LYS A 136 5.94 -19.03 30.32
C LYS A 136 4.52 -18.89 29.77
N TYR A 137 4.35 -18.66 28.47
CA TYR A 137 3.05 -18.38 27.87
C TYR A 137 2.39 -19.64 27.30
N LYS A 138 1.33 -20.11 27.99
CA LYS A 138 0.57 -21.31 27.58
C LYS A 138 -0.45 -21.04 26.45
N GLY A 139 -0.79 -19.78 26.18
CA GLY A 139 -1.75 -19.38 25.15
C GLY A 139 -1.84 -17.85 25.02
N PHE A 140 -2.55 -17.34 24.00
CA PHE A 140 -2.63 -15.90 23.73
C PHE A 140 -3.26 -15.12 24.90
N LEU A 141 -4.48 -15.48 25.31
CA LEU A 141 -5.17 -14.82 26.41
C LEU A 141 -4.38 -14.94 27.73
N HIS A 142 -3.79 -16.11 27.99
CA HIS A 142 -2.96 -16.33 29.18
C HIS A 142 -1.70 -15.47 29.18
N GLY A 143 -0.96 -15.39 28.06
CA GLY A 143 0.25 -14.58 28.00
C GLY A 143 -0.03 -13.08 27.98
N VAL A 144 -1.13 -12.62 27.37
CA VAL A 144 -1.56 -11.21 27.46
C VAL A 144 -1.91 -10.86 28.91
N ASN A 145 -2.71 -11.69 29.59
CA ASN A 145 -3.03 -11.48 31.00
C ASN A 145 -1.78 -11.52 31.88
N TYR A 146 -0.83 -12.43 31.60
CA TYR A 146 0.45 -12.52 32.31
C TYR A 146 1.29 -11.25 32.12
N ILE A 147 1.42 -10.74 30.89
CA ILE A 147 2.16 -9.49 30.61
C ILE A 147 1.54 -8.30 31.36
N ILE A 148 0.21 -8.18 31.34
CA ILE A 148 -0.50 -7.10 32.03
C ILE A 148 -0.32 -7.23 33.55
N ARG A 149 -0.38 -8.43 34.12
CA ARG A 149 -0.19 -8.66 35.56
C ARG A 149 1.23 -8.41 36.03
N GLU A 150 2.25 -8.82 35.27
CA GLU A 150 3.65 -8.62 35.69
C GLU A 150 4.21 -7.25 35.34
N GLN A 151 3.93 -6.74 34.14
CA GLN A 151 4.59 -5.55 33.59
C GLN A 151 3.64 -4.36 33.43
N GLY A 152 2.37 -4.55 33.78
CA GLY A 152 1.33 -3.54 33.59
C GLY A 152 1.07 -3.21 32.12
N VAL A 153 0.33 -2.13 31.91
CA VAL A 153 0.05 -1.59 30.56
C VAL A 153 1.33 -1.15 29.86
N ARG A 154 2.34 -0.67 30.61
CA ARG A 154 3.65 -0.32 30.06
C ARG A 154 4.32 -1.50 29.36
N GLY A 155 4.13 -2.72 29.85
CA GLY A 155 4.64 -3.93 29.20
C GLY A 155 4.08 -4.13 27.78
N VAL A 156 2.85 -3.69 27.51
CA VAL A 156 2.23 -3.80 26.18
C VAL A 156 2.68 -2.66 25.25
N TYR A 157 3.02 -1.51 25.81
CA TYR A 157 3.42 -0.30 25.06
C TYR A 157 4.94 -0.07 24.96
N GLN A 158 5.76 -1.03 25.40
CA GLN A 158 7.21 -0.98 25.22
C GLN A 158 7.55 -0.96 23.73
N GLY A 159 8.05 0.19 23.25
CA GLY A 159 8.36 0.41 21.84
C GLY A 159 7.40 1.35 21.11
N VAL A 160 6.45 1.99 21.79
CA VAL A 160 5.50 2.92 21.14
C VAL A 160 6.18 4.04 20.36
N VAL A 161 7.23 4.67 20.93
CA VAL A 161 7.98 5.76 20.27
C VAL A 161 8.64 5.29 18.97
N PRO A 162 9.46 4.21 18.95
CA PRO A 162 10.03 3.72 17.70
C PRO A 162 8.97 3.22 16.71
N THR A 163 7.83 2.68 17.17
CA THR A 163 6.71 2.32 16.28
C THR A 163 6.10 3.56 15.63
N ILE A 164 5.84 4.62 16.39
CA ILE A 164 5.33 5.90 15.87
C ILE A 164 6.29 6.48 14.84
N MET A 165 7.59 6.54 15.14
CA MET A 165 8.60 7.04 14.19
C MET A 165 8.64 6.22 12.90
N LYS A 166 8.63 4.88 13.02
CA LYS A 166 8.59 3.97 11.87
C LYS A 166 7.32 4.19 11.03
N GLN A 167 6.16 4.33 11.67
CA GLN A 167 4.89 4.56 10.98
C GLN A 167 4.83 5.93 10.31
N GLY A 168 5.23 6.99 11.01
CA GLY A 168 5.28 8.35 10.49
C GLY A 168 6.19 8.46 9.27
N SER A 169 7.42 7.94 9.37
CA SER A 169 8.37 7.91 8.25
C SER A 169 7.83 7.10 7.07
N ASN A 170 7.25 5.92 7.31
CA ASN A 170 6.67 5.10 6.24
C ASN A 170 5.51 5.81 5.53
N GLN A 171 4.68 6.54 6.26
CA GLN A 171 3.56 7.29 5.68
C GLN A 171 4.04 8.49 4.85
N ALA A 172 5.03 9.25 5.37
CA ALA A 172 5.64 10.34 4.63
C ALA A 172 6.30 9.83 3.33
N ILE A 173 7.12 8.78 3.42
CA ILE A 173 7.79 8.17 2.28
C ILE A 173 6.76 7.66 1.26
N ARG A 174 5.71 6.96 1.69
CA ARG A 174 4.65 6.48 0.81
C ARG A 174 3.95 7.61 0.07
N PHE A 175 3.66 8.72 0.75
CA PHE A 175 3.01 9.86 0.12
C PHE A 175 3.83 10.43 -1.06
N PHE A 176 5.13 10.65 -0.85
CA PHE A 176 6.02 11.16 -1.89
C PHE A 176 6.30 10.13 -3.00
N ILE A 177 6.61 8.89 -2.62
CA ILE A 177 6.97 7.84 -3.57
C ILE A 177 5.75 7.44 -4.42
N THR A 178 4.60 7.17 -3.82
CA THR A 178 3.39 6.81 -4.57
C THR A 178 2.93 7.97 -5.46
N GLY A 179 3.05 9.22 -5.00
CA GLY A 179 2.80 10.39 -5.82
C GLY A 179 3.73 10.47 -7.03
N ALA A 180 5.03 10.28 -6.83
CA ALA A 180 6.03 10.31 -7.90
C ALA A 180 5.83 9.17 -8.93
N PHE A 181 5.64 7.94 -8.47
CA PHE A 181 5.38 6.80 -9.36
C PHE A 181 4.03 6.93 -10.08
N GLY A 182 3.00 7.47 -9.43
CA GLY A 182 1.72 7.78 -10.06
C GLY A 182 1.87 8.83 -11.17
N ALA A 183 2.66 9.88 -10.94
CA ALA A 183 2.95 10.90 -11.94
C ALA A 183 3.75 10.33 -13.13
N VAL A 184 4.78 9.51 -12.86
CA VAL A 184 5.59 8.88 -13.91
C VAL A 184 4.77 7.88 -14.72
N ALA A 185 3.96 7.05 -14.07
CA ALA A 185 3.08 6.10 -14.76
C ALA A 185 2.01 6.83 -15.60
N GLY A 186 1.44 7.92 -15.07
CA GLY A 186 0.51 8.78 -15.81
C GLY A 186 1.16 9.42 -17.03
N ALA A 187 2.37 9.98 -16.87
CA ALA A 187 3.14 10.54 -17.98
C ALA A 187 3.45 9.47 -19.04
N ALA A 188 3.97 8.30 -18.64
CA ALA A 188 4.26 7.21 -19.55
C ALA A 188 3.01 6.74 -20.33
N SER A 189 1.85 6.67 -19.67
CA SER A 189 0.58 6.37 -20.32
C SER A 189 0.17 7.43 -21.34
N VAL A 190 0.35 8.72 -21.02
CA VAL A 190 0.07 9.82 -21.95
C VAL A 190 1.01 9.75 -23.16
N PHE A 191 2.32 9.58 -22.95
CA PHE A 191 3.27 9.48 -24.06
C PHE A 191 3.03 8.25 -24.94
N GLY A 192 2.64 7.12 -24.36
CA GLY A 192 2.28 5.91 -25.12
C GLY A 192 1.02 6.07 -25.96
N ASN A 193 -0.01 6.74 -25.43
CA ASN A 193 -1.31 6.88 -26.12
C ASN A 193 -1.37 8.06 -27.09
N THR A 194 -0.54 9.10 -26.92
CA THR A 194 -0.63 10.34 -27.72
C THR A 194 -0.46 10.13 -29.23
N PRO A 195 0.46 9.29 -29.74
CA PRO A 195 0.55 9.01 -31.17
C PRO A 195 -0.74 8.40 -31.75
N ILE A 196 -1.39 7.51 -31.00
CA ILE A 196 -2.64 6.86 -31.40
C ILE A 196 -3.77 7.88 -31.45
N ASP A 197 -3.84 8.77 -30.45
CA ASP A 197 -4.88 9.80 -30.39
C ASP A 197 -4.70 10.89 -31.44
N VAL A 198 -3.47 11.24 -31.82
CA VAL A 198 -3.21 12.16 -32.94
C VAL A 198 -3.69 11.56 -34.26
N VAL A 199 -3.42 10.28 -34.53
CA VAL A 199 -3.94 9.61 -35.73
C VAL A 199 -5.47 9.56 -35.70
N LYS A 200 -6.05 9.17 -34.56
CA LYS A 200 -7.51 9.12 -34.40
C LYS A 200 -8.17 10.48 -34.65
N THR A 201 -7.64 11.55 -34.07
CA THR A 201 -8.19 12.90 -34.23
C THR A 201 -8.06 13.44 -35.66
N ARG A 202 -6.96 13.12 -36.37
CA ARG A 202 -6.79 13.46 -37.79
C ARG A 202 -7.74 12.68 -38.70
N MET A 203 -7.96 11.40 -38.40
CA MET A 203 -8.94 10.56 -39.12
C MET A 203 -10.39 10.94 -38.84
N GLN A 204 -10.68 11.57 -37.69
CA GLN A 204 -12.02 12.09 -37.34
C GLN A 204 -12.23 13.55 -37.77
N GLY A 205 -11.21 14.20 -38.35
CA GLY A 205 -11.27 15.58 -38.80
C GLY A 205 -11.98 15.78 -40.14
N LEU A 206 -12.29 17.04 -40.48
CA LEU A 206 -12.97 17.41 -41.73
C LEU A 206 -12.20 17.00 -43.00
N ASP A 207 -10.89 16.84 -42.88
CA ASP A 207 -9.97 16.42 -43.95
C ASP A 207 -9.75 14.90 -44.01
N ALA A 208 -10.58 14.09 -43.34
CA ALA A 208 -10.42 12.64 -43.25
C ALA A 208 -10.35 11.93 -44.62
N ALA A 209 -11.01 12.48 -45.64
CA ALA A 209 -11.02 11.93 -47.01
C ALA A 209 -9.63 11.86 -47.66
N LYS A 210 -8.63 12.56 -47.11
CA LYS A 210 -7.23 12.54 -47.57
C LYS A 210 -6.49 11.26 -47.18
N TYR A 211 -7.02 10.47 -46.25
CA TYR A 211 -6.38 9.27 -45.72
C TYR A 211 -7.14 8.00 -46.14
N LYS A 212 -6.43 7.01 -46.69
CA LYS A 212 -7.04 5.71 -47.07
C LYS A 212 -7.25 4.76 -45.89
N GLY A 213 -6.62 5.05 -44.75
CA GLY A 213 -6.72 4.25 -43.52
C GLY A 213 -5.77 4.73 -42.43
N THR A 214 -5.79 4.07 -41.27
CA THR A 214 -5.00 4.45 -40.08
C THR A 214 -3.50 4.39 -40.31
N VAL A 215 -3.02 3.35 -41.00
CA VAL A 215 -1.59 3.19 -41.32
C VAL A 215 -1.13 4.23 -42.34
N ASP A 216 -1.97 4.54 -43.32
CA ASP A 216 -1.71 5.57 -44.34
C ASP A 216 -1.61 6.96 -43.69
N CYS A 217 -2.56 7.28 -42.79
CA CYS A 217 -2.52 8.50 -41.99
C CYS A 217 -1.24 8.62 -41.15
N PHE A 218 -0.83 7.54 -40.48
CA PHE A 218 0.40 7.51 -39.69
C PHE A 218 1.66 7.76 -40.55
N VAL A 219 1.79 7.05 -41.68
CA VAL A 219 2.96 7.19 -42.57
C VAL A 219 3.02 8.59 -43.18
N GLN A 220 1.87 9.16 -43.52
CA GLN A 220 1.79 10.50 -44.12
C GLN A 220 2.13 11.60 -43.12
N ILE A 221 1.70 11.48 -41.85
CA ILE A 221 2.10 12.39 -40.76
C ILE A 221 3.62 12.30 -40.55
N TRP A 222 4.18 11.09 -40.50
CA TRP A 222 5.61 10.90 -40.30
C TRP A 222 6.45 11.52 -41.42
N LYS A 223 6.09 11.28 -42.69
CA LYS A 223 6.87 11.76 -43.85
C LYS A 223 6.74 13.25 -44.09
N ASN A 224 5.57 13.85 -43.85
CA ASN A 224 5.30 15.23 -44.21
C ASN A 224 5.48 16.21 -43.04
N GLU A 225 5.14 15.81 -41.81
CA GLU A 225 5.19 16.68 -40.62
C GLU A 225 6.32 16.30 -39.64
N GLY A 226 6.90 15.10 -39.79
CA GLY A 226 7.97 14.58 -38.94
C GLY A 226 7.49 13.91 -37.65
N PHE A 227 8.38 13.18 -36.98
CA PHE A 227 8.06 12.40 -35.77
C PHE A 227 7.52 13.25 -34.60
N LEU A 228 7.97 14.50 -34.49
CA LEU A 228 7.51 15.43 -33.44
C LEU A 228 6.04 15.84 -33.61
N ALA A 229 5.45 15.67 -34.81
CA ALA A 229 4.04 15.97 -35.06
C ALA A 229 3.09 15.08 -34.24
N PHE A 230 3.50 13.84 -33.93
CA PHE A 230 2.74 12.93 -33.06
C PHE A 230 2.66 13.38 -31.60
N TYR A 231 3.49 14.33 -31.19
CA TYR A 231 3.54 14.83 -29.81
C TYR A 231 3.14 16.31 -29.71
N LYS A 232 2.77 16.96 -30.83
CA LYS A 232 2.19 18.31 -30.83
C LYS A 232 0.83 18.25 -30.12
N GLY A 233 0.75 18.85 -28.93
CA GLY A 233 -0.46 18.81 -28.08
C GLY A 233 -0.36 17.92 -26.84
N THR A 234 0.81 17.31 -26.57
CA THR A 234 1.04 16.51 -25.35
C THR A 234 0.88 17.36 -24.07
N LEU A 235 1.30 18.62 -24.07
CA LEU A 235 1.19 19.52 -22.91
C LEU A 235 -0.27 19.77 -22.47
N PRO A 236 -1.18 20.20 -23.38
CA PRO A 236 -2.62 20.32 -23.06
C PRO A 236 -3.27 19.01 -22.58
N ARG A 237 -2.78 17.86 -23.05
CA ARG A 237 -3.30 16.56 -22.63
C ARG A 237 -2.79 16.15 -21.26
N LEU A 238 -1.52 16.38 -20.99
CA LEU A 238 -0.91 16.14 -19.68
C LEU A 238 -1.60 17.00 -18.61
N SER A 239 -1.85 18.29 -18.91
CA SER A 239 -2.58 19.18 -18.00
C SER A 239 -4.01 18.70 -17.77
N ARG A 240 -4.72 18.24 -18.81
CA ARG A 240 -6.05 17.63 -18.67
C ARG A 240 -6.02 16.39 -17.77
N VAL A 241 -5.09 15.46 -17.96
CA VAL A 241 -4.99 14.24 -17.14
C VAL A 241 -4.66 14.58 -15.68
N CYS A 242 -3.76 15.52 -15.44
CA CYS A 242 -3.48 16.00 -14.10
C CYS A 242 -4.71 16.65 -13.44
N LEU A 243 -5.48 17.45 -14.18
CA LEU A 243 -6.72 18.04 -13.71
C LEU A 243 -7.80 16.98 -13.48
N ASP A 244 -7.95 16.00 -14.36
CA ASP A 244 -8.97 14.95 -14.28
C ASP A 244 -8.73 14.04 -13.07
N VAL A 245 -7.46 13.69 -12.81
CA VAL A 245 -7.06 12.96 -11.59
C VAL A 245 -7.33 13.81 -10.34
N ALA A 246 -6.97 15.10 -10.35
CA ALA A 246 -7.21 16.00 -9.23
C ALA A 246 -8.72 16.16 -8.95
N ILE A 247 -9.53 16.35 -9.99
CA ILE A 247 -10.98 16.48 -9.92
C ILE A 247 -11.62 15.18 -9.47
N THR A 248 -11.20 14.03 -10.00
CA THR A 248 -11.70 12.72 -9.55
C THR A 248 -11.46 12.52 -8.06
N PHE A 249 -10.27 12.88 -7.55
CA PHE A 249 -9.97 12.82 -6.12
C PHE A 249 -10.73 13.85 -5.26
N MET A 250 -11.18 14.97 -5.82
CA MET A 250 -12.00 15.97 -5.10
C MET A 250 -13.49 15.60 -5.12
N ILE A 251 -14.01 15.19 -6.28
CA ILE A 251 -15.40 14.82 -6.48
C ILE A 251 -15.72 13.48 -5.84
N TYR A 252 -14.84 12.48 -5.93
CA TYR A 252 -15.05 11.18 -5.30
C TYR A 252 -15.21 11.32 -3.77
N ASP A 253 -14.38 12.18 -3.15
CA ASP A 253 -14.50 12.50 -1.73
C ASP A 253 -15.82 13.19 -1.41
N SER A 254 -16.25 14.14 -2.24
CA SER A 254 -17.52 14.87 -2.07
C SER A 254 -18.74 13.96 -2.28
N PHE A 255 -18.67 13.05 -3.25
CA PHE A 255 -19.75 12.14 -3.61
C PHE A 255 -19.91 11.03 -2.57
N MET A 256 -18.81 10.51 -2.03
CA MET A 256 -18.86 9.55 -0.91
C MET A 256 -19.44 10.18 0.35
N GLU A 257 -19.16 11.46 0.62
CA GLU A 257 -19.80 12.20 1.72
C GLU A 257 -21.31 12.36 1.53
N MET A 258 -21.76 12.70 0.32
CA MET A 258 -23.19 12.80 0.01
C MET A 258 -23.89 11.42 0.08
N PHE A 259 -23.23 10.38 -0.43
CA PHE A 259 -23.77 9.02 -0.47
C PHE A 259 -23.94 8.44 0.94
N ASN A 260 -22.95 8.60 1.83
CA ASN A 260 -23.04 8.18 3.23
C ASN A 260 -24.08 8.98 4.04
N LYS A 261 -24.47 10.17 3.58
CA LYS A 261 -25.48 11.01 4.24
C LYS A 261 -26.92 10.66 3.82
N VAL A 262 -27.10 10.17 2.59
CA VAL A 262 -28.39 9.75 2.04
C VAL A 262 -28.71 8.29 2.38
N TRP A 263 -27.68 7.45 2.54
CA TRP A 263 -27.82 6.05 2.90
C TRP A 263 -26.80 5.67 3.98
N PRO A 264 -27.16 5.78 5.28
CA PRO A 264 -26.30 5.41 6.39
C PRO A 264 -26.07 3.89 6.50
#